data_AF-A0A8S3W2X5-F1
#
_entry.id   AF-A0A8S3W2X5-F1
#
_cell.length_a   1.000
_cell.length_b   1.000
_cell.length_c   1.000
_cell.angle_alpha   90.00
_cell.angle_beta   90.00
_cell.angle_gamma   90.00
#
_symmetry.space_group_name_H-M   'P 1'
#
loop_
_entity.id
_entity.type
_entity.pdbx_description
1 polymer ?
#
loop_
_entity_poly.entity_id
_entity_poly.type
_entity_poly.pdbx_seq_one_letter_code
_entity_poly.pdbx_strand_id
1 'polypeptide(L)'
;MLKGDTIIKEKQKQIAAVLTAIGSGLESILKNGDKIEIIRNINDASKLLCDYFQSETNNRKILITNAVNHNLKETLKGDSDMFLFGTNLAERIKNAKIIQRSGKDLKEKQERLKGPTKTLNWRGPPQLSTRLGGKRVTKPKTKQQQQQQKPLPPRRY
;
A
#
# COMPACT_ATOMS: atom_id res chain seq x y z
N MET A 1 1.72 -19.70 1.42
CA MET A 1 0.28 -19.49 1.68
C MET A 1 -0.08 -18.06 1.29
N LEU A 2 -1.23 -17.87 0.63
CA LEU A 2 -1.72 -16.55 0.23
C LEU A 2 -2.11 -15.74 1.48
N LYS A 3 -1.72 -14.46 1.58
CA LYS A 3 -2.01 -13.61 2.76
C LYS A 3 -3.50 -13.54 3.12
N GLY A 4 -4.39 -13.67 2.13
CA GLY A 4 -5.84 -13.72 2.36
C GLY A 4 -6.27 -14.98 3.13
N ASP A 5 -5.66 -16.13 2.82
CA ASP A 5 -5.97 -17.42 3.45
C ASP A 5 -5.56 -17.43 4.93
N THR A 6 -4.40 -16.83 5.26
CA THR A 6 -3.97 -16.68 6.67
C THR A 6 -4.91 -15.78 7.48
N ILE A 7 -5.45 -14.72 6.85
CA ILE A 7 -6.42 -13.82 7.49
C ILE A 7 -7.75 -14.55 7.74
N ILE A 8 -8.24 -15.30 6.75
CA ILE A 8 -9.47 -16.09 6.89
C ILE A 8 -9.32 -17.15 7.98
N LYS A 9 -8.17 -17.83 8.03
CA LYS A 9 -7.85 -18.81 9.07
C LYS A 9 -7.87 -18.20 10.48
N GLU A 10 -7.28 -17.02 10.67
CA GLU A 10 -7.27 -16.37 11.98
C GLU A 10 -8.68 -15.93 12.40
N LYS A 11 -9.48 -15.41 11.45
CA LYS A 11 -10.90 -15.10 11.69
C LYS A 11 -11.70 -16.33 12.12
N GLN A 12 -11.52 -17.45 11.43
CA GLN A 12 -12.19 -18.71 11.75
C GLN A 12 -11.81 -19.21 13.15
N LYS A 13 -10.54 -19.08 13.53
CA LYS A 13 -10.07 -19.44 14.87
C LYS A 13 -10.72 -18.57 15.96
N GLN A 14 -10.81 -17.26 15.75
CA GLN A 14 -11.47 -16.35 16.69
C GLN A 14 -12.98 -16.66 16.82
N ILE A 15 -13.67 -16.93 15.71
CA ILE A 15 -15.09 -17.34 15.71
C ILE A 15 -15.28 -18.67 16.46
N ALA A 16 -14.41 -19.65 16.23
CA ALA A 16 -14.46 -20.95 16.91
C ALA A 16 -14.25 -20.80 18.44
N ALA A 17 -13.35 -19.92 18.87
CA ALA A 17 -13.12 -19.64 20.28
C ALA A 17 -14.35 -18.99 20.94
N VAL A 18 -14.98 -18.01 20.26
CA VAL A 18 -16.23 -17.39 20.71
C VAL A 18 -17.36 -18.42 20.81
N LEU A 19 -17.53 -19.26 19.79
CA LEU A 19 -18.56 -20.30 19.76
C LEU A 19 -18.38 -21.31 20.89
N THR A 20 -17.13 -21.67 21.20
CA THR A 20 -16.80 -22.57 22.30
C THR A 20 -17.18 -21.94 23.65
N ALA A 21 -16.80 -20.69 23.89
CA ALA A 21 -17.13 -19.98 25.14
C ALA A 21 -18.65 -19.83 25.34
N ILE A 22 -19.40 -19.57 24.27
CA ILE A 22 -20.88 -19.55 24.31
C ILE A 22 -21.45 -20.94 24.61
N GLY A 23 -20.92 -21.99 23.97
CA GLY A 23 -21.33 -23.38 24.22
C GLY A 23 -21.10 -23.79 25.68
N SER A 24 -19.96 -23.42 26.26
CA SER A 24 -19.66 -23.64 27.68
C SER A 24 -20.62 -22.89 28.59
N GLY A 25 -20.96 -21.63 28.26
CA GLY A 25 -21.97 -20.86 28.99
C GLY A 25 -23.37 -21.49 28.94
N LEU A 26 -23.79 -21.98 27.77
CA LEU A 26 -25.06 -22.70 27.59
C LEU A 26 -25.09 -24.02 28.39
N GLU A 27 -23.98 -24.75 28.42
CA GLU A 27 -23.88 -25.99 29.20
C GLU A 27 -23.97 -25.73 30.72
N SER A 28 -23.37 -24.65 31.22
CA SER A 28 -23.52 -24.21 32.61
C SER A 28 -24.96 -23.78 32.93
N ILE A 29 -25.70 -23.19 31.97
CA ILE A 29 -27.14 -22.88 32.12
C ILE A 29 -27.97 -24.16 32.23
N LEU A 30 -27.70 -25.15 31.38
CA LEU A 30 -28.47 -26.41 31.33
C LEU A 30 -28.24 -27.30 32.56
N LYS A 31 -27.12 -27.17 33.27
CA LYS A 31 -26.77 -28.01 34.44
C LYS A 31 -27.25 -27.47 35.80
N ASN A 32 -27.96 -26.34 35.85
CA ASN A 32 -28.51 -25.68 37.05
C ASN A 32 -27.53 -24.82 37.88
N GLY A 33 -27.29 -23.59 37.40
CA GLY A 33 -27.46 -22.42 38.29
C GLY A 33 -26.24 -21.57 38.62
N ASP A 34 -25.03 -21.95 38.22
CA ASP A 34 -23.86 -21.12 38.56
C ASP A 34 -23.70 -19.94 37.58
N LYS A 35 -24.45 -18.88 37.88
CA LYS A 35 -24.50 -17.63 37.10
C LYS A 35 -23.12 -16.99 36.94
N ILE A 36 -22.20 -17.26 37.87
CA ILE A 36 -20.84 -16.69 37.86
C ILE A 36 -20.01 -17.25 36.70
N GLU A 37 -20.05 -18.57 36.48
CA GLU A 37 -19.35 -19.18 35.35
C GLU A 37 -19.94 -18.74 34.01
N ILE A 38 -21.26 -18.59 33.95
CA ILE A 38 -21.97 -18.10 32.76
C ILE A 38 -21.54 -16.67 32.43
N ILE A 39 -21.55 -15.78 33.42
CA ILE A 39 -21.11 -14.38 33.25
C ILE A 39 -19.65 -14.33 32.83
N ARG A 40 -18.79 -15.18 33.39
CA ARG A 40 -17.37 -15.28 33.00
C ARG A 40 -17.21 -15.72 31.55
N ASN A 41 -17.88 -16.79 31.14
CA ASN A 41 -17.80 -17.31 29.78
C ASN A 41 -18.36 -16.31 28.75
N ILE A 42 -19.44 -15.61 29.08
CA ILE A 42 -20.00 -14.53 28.24
C ILE A 42 -19.04 -13.33 28.17
N ASN A 43 -18.38 -12.96 29.27
CA ASN A 43 -17.40 -11.87 29.29
C ASN A 43 -16.15 -12.23 28.47
N ASP A 44 -15.69 -13.47 28.56
CA ASP A 44 -14.55 -13.91 27.74
C ASP A 44 -14.94 -14.00 26.26
N ALA A 45 -16.17 -14.43 25.94
CA ALA A 45 -16.71 -14.36 24.59
C ALA A 45 -16.85 -12.92 24.08
N SER A 46 -17.30 -11.97 24.92
CA SER A 46 -17.47 -10.57 24.53
C SER A 46 -16.14 -9.86 24.29
N LYS A 47 -15.10 -10.15 25.08
CA LYS A 47 -13.73 -9.69 24.80
C LYS A 47 -13.22 -10.19 23.45
N LEU A 48 -13.38 -11.50 23.18
CA LEU A 48 -12.99 -12.08 21.89
C LEU A 48 -13.76 -11.47 20.71
N LEU A 49 -15.05 -11.16 20.89
CA LEU A 49 -15.86 -10.45 19.90
C LEU A 49 -15.39 -9.01 19.68
N CYS A 50 -15.02 -8.29 20.75
CA CYS A 50 -14.44 -6.95 20.64
C CYS A 50 -13.11 -6.98 19.88
N ASP A 51 -12.24 -7.93 20.17
CA ASP A 51 -10.98 -8.10 19.44
C ASP A 51 -11.22 -8.40 17.95
N TYR A 52 -12.19 -9.27 17.66
CA TYR A 52 -12.60 -9.58 16.29
C TYR A 52 -13.16 -8.34 15.57
N PHE A 53 -14.03 -7.57 16.23
CA PHE A 53 -14.60 -6.35 15.68
C PHE A 53 -13.53 -5.29 15.39
N GLN A 54 -12.55 -5.14 16.27
CA GLN A 54 -11.41 -4.24 16.07
C GLN A 54 -10.54 -4.68 14.89
N SER A 55 -10.28 -5.99 14.76
CA SER A 55 -9.58 -6.57 13.61
C SER A 55 -10.30 -6.28 12.29
N GLU A 56 -11.63 -6.47 12.24
CA GLU A 56 -12.42 -6.17 11.04
C GLU A 56 -12.47 -4.67 10.72
N THR A 57 -12.54 -3.82 11.73
CA THR A 57 -12.44 -2.37 11.56
C THR A 57 -11.12 -1.98 10.91
N ASN A 58 -10.01 -2.54 11.38
CA ASN A 58 -8.68 -2.32 10.79
C ASN A 58 -8.59 -2.86 9.35
N ASN A 59 -9.12 -4.06 9.10
CA ASN A 59 -9.16 -4.65 7.75
C ASN A 59 -9.93 -3.75 6.78
N ARG A 60 -11.11 -3.24 7.18
CA ARG A 60 -11.89 -2.28 6.40
C ARG A 60 -11.12 -0.98 6.14
N LYS A 61 -10.46 -0.43 7.17
CA LYS A 61 -9.63 0.78 7.02
C LYS A 61 -8.51 0.56 6.00
N ILE A 62 -7.80 -0.57 6.06
CA ILE A 62 -6.73 -0.90 5.12
C ILE A 62 -7.28 -1.02 3.70
N LEU A 63 -8.39 -1.75 3.52
CA LEU A 63 -9.00 -1.97 2.21
C LEU A 63 -9.42 -0.64 1.56
N ILE A 64 -10.12 0.22 2.30
CA ILE A 64 -10.55 1.53 1.78
C ILE A 64 -9.35 2.43 1.54
N THR A 65 -8.38 2.48 2.46
CA THR A 65 -7.16 3.29 2.28
C THR A 65 -6.37 2.88 1.04
N ASN A 66 -6.38 1.60 0.68
CA ASN A 66 -5.74 1.10 -0.53
C ASN A 66 -6.48 1.48 -1.82
N ALA A 67 -7.81 1.66 -1.76
CA ALA A 67 -8.63 2.10 -2.88
C ALA A 67 -8.58 3.62 -3.14
N VAL A 68 -8.07 4.41 -2.18
CA VAL A 68 -8.04 5.88 -2.25
C VAL A 68 -6.68 6.40 -2.77
N ASN A 69 -6.71 7.55 -3.44
CA ASN A 69 -5.53 8.27 -3.94
C ASN A 69 -4.43 8.41 -2.88
N HIS A 70 -3.17 8.23 -3.29
CA HIS A 70 -1.98 8.28 -2.42
C HIS A 70 -1.94 9.52 -1.52
N ASN A 71 -2.35 10.68 -2.04
CA ASN A 71 -2.33 11.96 -1.31
C ASN A 71 -3.28 12.02 -0.10
N LEU A 72 -4.30 11.17 -0.05
CA LEU A 72 -5.28 11.13 1.05
C LEU A 72 -4.99 10.04 2.07
N LYS A 73 -4.03 9.13 1.80
CA LYS A 73 -3.71 8.02 2.72
C LYS A 73 -3.26 8.53 4.09
N GLU A 74 -2.44 9.57 4.14
CA GLU A 74 -2.02 10.19 5.41
C GLU A 74 -3.20 10.79 6.18
N THR A 75 -4.16 11.39 5.47
CA THR A 75 -5.37 11.95 6.10
C THR A 75 -6.35 10.88 6.62
N LEU A 76 -6.12 9.60 6.33
CA LEU A 76 -6.96 8.49 6.77
C LEU A 76 -6.39 7.72 7.98
N LYS A 77 -5.14 7.97 8.39
CA LYS A 77 -4.46 7.30 9.52
C LYS A 77 -5.00 7.61 10.94
N GLY A 78 -6.20 8.17 11.05
CA GLY A 78 -6.76 8.55 12.36
C GLY A 78 -7.40 7.37 13.07
N ASP A 79 -7.71 7.54 14.35
CA ASP A 79 -8.43 6.55 15.13
C ASP A 79 -9.87 6.39 14.64
N SER A 80 -10.36 5.16 14.73
CA SER A 80 -11.76 4.84 14.49
C SER A 80 -12.55 5.13 15.76
N ASP A 81 -13.70 5.77 15.57
CA ASP A 81 -14.66 6.04 16.63
C ASP A 81 -16.04 5.58 16.11
N MET A 82 -17.13 6.32 16.39
CA MET A 82 -18.44 6.13 15.77
C MET A 82 -18.38 6.06 14.23
N PHE A 83 -17.38 6.70 13.63
CA PHE A 83 -17.06 6.60 12.21
C PHE A 83 -15.73 5.88 11.97
N LEU A 84 -15.63 5.17 10.83
CA LEU A 84 -14.48 4.33 10.47
C LEU A 84 -13.11 5.06 10.48
N PHE A 85 -13.11 6.37 10.22
CA PHE A 85 -11.93 7.23 10.20
C PHE A 85 -12.03 8.40 11.20
N GLY A 86 -12.97 8.30 12.14
CA GLY A 86 -13.27 9.33 13.13
C GLY A 86 -14.13 10.48 12.59
N THR A 87 -14.81 11.17 13.51
CA THR A 87 -15.60 12.38 13.26
C THR A 87 -14.75 13.51 12.68
N ASN A 88 -13.49 13.61 13.11
CA ASN A 88 -12.55 14.67 12.73
C ASN A 88 -11.94 14.48 11.33
N LEU A 89 -12.36 13.47 10.54
CA LEU A 89 -11.84 13.26 9.19
C LEU A 89 -12.03 14.49 8.30
N ALA A 90 -13.20 15.13 8.37
CA ALA A 90 -13.53 16.31 7.55
C ALA A 90 -12.56 17.47 7.82
N GLU A 91 -12.23 17.70 9.09
CA GLU A 91 -11.26 18.72 9.51
C GLU A 91 -9.85 18.37 9.05
N ARG A 92 -9.43 17.11 9.20
CA ARG A 92 -8.13 16.64 8.73
C ARG A 92 -7.96 16.82 7.21
N ILE A 93 -9.01 16.57 6.43
CA ILE A 93 -8.99 16.81 4.97
C ILE A 93 -8.87 18.31 4.67
N LYS A 94 -9.61 19.18 5.37
CA LYS A 94 -9.50 20.64 5.19
C LYS A 94 -8.08 21.12 5.52
N ASN A 95 -7.54 20.70 6.65
CA ASN A 95 -6.19 21.06 7.09
C ASN A 95 -5.14 20.57 6.10
N ALA A 96 -5.24 19.34 5.62
CA ALA A 96 -4.33 18.80 4.62
C ALA A 96 -4.38 19.59 3.29
N LYS A 97 -5.56 20.06 2.87
CA LYS A 97 -5.68 20.93 1.68
C LYS A 97 -5.05 22.31 1.89
N ILE A 98 -5.21 22.89 3.08
CA ILE A 98 -4.57 24.18 3.42
C ILE A 98 -3.04 24.02 3.38
N ILE A 99 -2.51 23.00 4.06
CA ILE A 99 -1.08 22.69 4.07
C ILE A 99 -0.57 22.43 2.65
N GLN A 100 -1.32 21.70 1.83
CA GLN A 100 -0.94 21.43 0.44
C GLN A 100 -0.90 22.72 -0.42
N ARG A 101 -1.80 23.67 -0.18
CA ARG A 101 -1.79 24.98 -0.86
C ARG A 101 -0.60 25.81 -0.41
N SER A 102 -0.42 25.98 0.90
CA SER A 102 0.74 26.70 1.46
C SER A 102 2.07 26.10 1.00
N GLY A 103 2.19 24.77 0.94
CA GLY A 103 3.38 24.11 0.44
C GLY A 103 3.61 24.27 -1.07
N LYS A 104 2.56 24.51 -1.87
CA LYS A 104 2.70 24.86 -3.29
C LYS A 104 3.17 26.30 -3.45
N ASP A 105 2.66 27.22 -2.64
CA ASP A 105 3.04 28.63 -2.67
C ASP A 105 4.50 28.82 -2.20
N LEU A 106 4.96 27.98 -1.26
CA LEU A 106 6.35 27.95 -0.79
C LEU A 106 7.32 27.21 -1.72
N LYS A 107 6.82 26.34 -2.62
CA LYS A 107 7.63 25.78 -3.70
C LYS A 107 7.80 26.88 -4.74
N GLU A 108 8.75 27.76 -4.46
CA GLU A 108 9.30 28.71 -5.40
C GLU A 108 9.51 27.98 -6.73
N LYS A 109 8.93 28.52 -7.80
CA LYS A 109 9.17 28.04 -9.16
C LYS A 109 10.68 28.13 -9.32
N GLN A 110 11.38 27.00 -9.20
CA GLN A 110 12.76 26.90 -9.65
C GLN A 110 12.68 27.25 -11.12
N GLU A 111 12.92 28.53 -11.42
CA GLU A 111 13.29 28.94 -12.74
C GLU A 111 14.48 28.04 -13.04
N ARG A 112 14.28 27.10 -13.96
CA ARG A 112 15.38 26.36 -14.55
C ARG A 112 16.28 27.47 -15.07
N LEU A 113 17.33 27.80 -14.32
CA LEU A 113 18.37 28.71 -14.77
C LEU A 113 18.82 28.10 -16.08
N LYS A 114 18.35 28.66 -17.20
CA LYS A 114 18.90 28.39 -18.51
C LYS A 114 20.27 29.02 -18.46
N GLY A 115 21.23 28.28 -17.91
CA GLY A 115 22.62 28.71 -17.91
C GLY A 115 23.04 28.95 -19.35
N PRO A 116 23.82 30.00 -19.64
CA PRO A 116 24.34 30.22 -20.97
C PRO A 116 25.39 29.14 -21.26
N THR A 117 25.01 28.08 -21.98
CA THR A 117 25.98 27.11 -22.49
C THR A 117 26.64 27.66 -23.76
N LYS A 118 27.47 28.68 -23.60
CA LYS A 118 28.51 29.01 -24.58
C LYS A 118 29.86 28.81 -23.91
N THR A 119 30.37 27.59 -23.97
CA THR A 119 31.80 27.34 -23.72
C THR A 119 32.59 28.06 -24.83
N LEU A 120 33.58 28.87 -24.44
CA LEU A 120 34.33 29.76 -25.33
C LEU A 120 35.26 29.03 -26.32
N ASN A 121 35.30 27.69 -26.28
CA ASN A 121 36.30 26.86 -26.94
C ASN A 121 35.68 25.90 -27.97
N TRP A 122 34.68 26.34 -28.73
CA TRP A 122 33.99 25.50 -29.73
C TRP A 122 34.75 25.32 -31.06
N ARG A 123 35.95 25.87 -31.17
CA ARG A 123 36.85 25.62 -32.31
C ARG A 123 38.12 24.94 -31.80
N GLY A 124 38.12 23.62 -31.82
CA GLY A 124 39.36 22.85 -31.71
C GLY A 124 40.29 23.13 -32.89
N PRO A 125 41.59 22.79 -32.78
CA PRO A 125 42.58 23.07 -33.83
C PRO A 125 42.21 22.36 -35.14
N PRO A 126 42.56 22.91 -36.31
CA PRO A 126 42.34 22.24 -37.59
C PRO A 126 43.10 20.91 -37.60
N GLN A 127 42.40 19.79 -37.78
CA GLN A 127 43.07 18.51 -38.01
C GLN A 127 43.66 18.54 -39.42
N LEU A 128 45.00 18.56 -39.52
CA LEU A 128 45.70 18.24 -40.77
C LEU A 128 45.34 16.80 -41.14
N SER A 129 44.54 16.62 -42.19
CA SER A 129 44.29 15.31 -42.77
C SER A 129 45.51 14.86 -43.58
N THR A 130 46.52 14.30 -42.91
CA THR A 130 47.52 13.51 -43.62
C THR A 130 46.91 12.13 -43.87
N ARG A 131 46.35 11.97 -45.07
CA ARG A 131 45.94 10.67 -45.62
C ARG A 131 47.17 9.77 -45.74
N LEU A 132 47.39 8.85 -44.81
CA LEU A 132 48.17 7.64 -45.07
C LEU A 132 47.56 6.47 -44.27
N GLY A 133 47.48 5.32 -44.95
CA GLY A 133 46.55 4.22 -44.70
C GLY A 133 46.64 3.54 -43.33
N GLY A 134 45.49 3.03 -42.88
CA GLY A 134 45.43 2.16 -41.70
C GLY A 134 44.01 1.76 -41.35
N LYS A 135 43.59 0.58 -41.81
CA LYS A 135 42.28 -0.05 -41.57
C LYS A 135 41.81 0.07 -40.11
N ARG A 136 40.59 0.57 -39.87
CA ARG A 136 39.77 0.16 -38.70
C ARG A 136 38.30 0.03 -39.07
N VAL A 137 37.89 -1.24 -39.10
CA VAL A 137 36.57 -1.86 -38.96
C VAL A 137 35.46 -0.92 -38.49
N THR A 138 34.52 -0.63 -39.37
CA THR A 138 33.21 -0.06 -39.04
C THR A 138 32.27 -1.21 -38.65
N LYS A 139 31.85 -1.25 -37.38
CA LYS A 139 30.64 -2.00 -36.97
C LYS A 139 29.46 -1.01 -36.95
N PRO A 140 28.42 -1.18 -37.77
CA PRO A 140 27.18 -0.46 -37.57
C PRO A 140 26.36 -1.14 -36.46
N LYS A 141 26.00 -0.40 -35.39
CA LYS A 141 24.89 -0.80 -34.52
C LYS A 141 23.62 -0.15 -35.03
N THR A 142 22.90 -0.92 -35.84
CA THR A 142 21.55 -0.66 -36.33
C THR A 142 20.58 -0.56 -35.14
N LYS A 143 19.85 0.55 -35.06
CA LYS A 143 18.59 0.62 -34.33
C LYS A 143 17.49 0.11 -35.27
N GLN A 144 16.85 -1.01 -34.95
CA GLN A 144 15.49 -1.31 -35.41
C GLN A 144 14.71 -2.00 -34.29
N GLN A 145 13.61 -1.37 -33.92
CA GLN A 145 12.46 -2.01 -33.26
C GLN A 145 11.62 -2.68 -34.35
N GLN A 146 11.15 -3.90 -34.14
CA GLN A 146 9.72 -4.26 -34.05
C GLN A 146 9.48 -5.78 -34.19
N GLN A 147 8.76 -6.30 -33.19
CA GLN A 147 7.69 -7.31 -33.24
C GLN A 147 7.88 -8.62 -34.01
N GLN A 148 7.88 -9.75 -33.28
CA GLN A 148 6.95 -10.87 -33.54
C GLN A 148 6.91 -11.84 -32.35
N GLN A 149 5.68 -12.22 -31.99
CA GLN A 149 5.31 -13.08 -30.85
C GLN A 149 5.87 -14.49 -31.01
N LYS A 150 6.24 -15.15 -29.90
CA LYS A 150 6.58 -16.58 -29.87
C LYS A 150 5.69 -17.31 -28.85
N PRO A 151 5.07 -18.45 -29.21
CA PRO A 151 4.15 -19.18 -28.33
C PRO A 151 4.88 -20.00 -27.26
N LEU A 152 4.14 -20.35 -26.19
CA LEU A 152 4.58 -21.10 -25.01
C LEU A 152 5.10 -22.51 -25.35
N PRO A 153 6.10 -23.04 -24.61
CA PRO A 153 6.57 -24.42 -24.79
C PRO A 153 5.64 -25.45 -24.11
N PRO A 154 5.59 -26.71 -24.60
CA PRO A 154 4.68 -27.73 -24.10
C PRO A 154 5.12 -28.31 -22.74
N ARG A 155 4.10 -28.66 -21.93
CA ARG A 155 4.24 -29.47 -20.70
C ARG A 155 4.91 -30.80 -21.03
N ARG A 156 5.96 -31.14 -20.29
CA ARG A 156 6.42 -32.52 -20.19
C ARG A 156 5.52 -33.26 -19.18
N TYR A 157 5.06 -34.43 -19.59
CA TYR A 157 4.35 -35.41 -18.76
C TYR A 157 5.26 -35.94 -17.66
#